data_AF-A0A929FLF2-F1
#
_entry.id   AF-A0A929FLF2-F1
#
_cell.length_a   1.000
_cell.length_b   1.000
_cell.length_c   1.000
_cell.angle_alpha   90.00
_cell.angle_beta   90.00
_cell.angle_gamma   90.00
#
_symmetry.space_group_name_H-M   'P 1'
#
loop_
_entity.id
_entity.type
_entity.pdbx_description
1 polymer ?
#
loop_
_entity_poly.entity_id
_entity_poly.type
_entity_poly.pdbx_seq_one_letter_code
_entity_poly.pdbx_strand_id
1 'polypeptide(L)'
;MIQLSAPVVPSRQFLTKEVYHKLPWLPFLLLWLGYFFFGQLLSFLEAPWWAWLVAWGGSLIWVLDDSLTWFVPITGAIAVMGSTTISVFSIIIAGAVTLLLMGVMIFLLDFGVRKALKDGLWVGGFVMAGMLIANWLFDGSSAYSGGGIVLTGTFPLALALLLAIVTTLFGSMAWMAMRDDGLVKKQIIQTFVGVTGLGLFCGWIVEILF
;
A
#
# COMPACT_ATOMS: atom_id res chain seq x y z
N MET A 1 -57.05 25.41 -22.15
CA MET A 1 -55.81 25.43 -22.96
C MET A 1 -54.65 25.78 -22.03
N ILE A 2 -53.78 24.83 -21.73
CA ILE A 2 -52.58 25.06 -20.91
C ILE A 2 -51.40 25.14 -21.89
N GLN A 3 -50.78 26.31 -22.01
CA GLN A 3 -49.53 26.47 -22.74
C GLN A 3 -48.40 25.83 -21.93
N LEU A 4 -47.93 24.66 -22.37
CA LEU A 4 -46.68 24.07 -21.91
C LEU A 4 -45.54 24.81 -22.62
N SER A 5 -44.83 25.68 -21.90
CA SER A 5 -43.57 26.24 -22.37
C SER A 5 -42.54 25.12 -22.51
N ALA A 6 -41.88 25.07 -23.66
CA ALA A 6 -40.85 24.09 -23.94
C ALA A 6 -39.71 24.17 -22.91
N PRO A 7 -39.11 23.04 -22.50
CA PRO A 7 -37.96 23.05 -21.61
C PRO A 7 -36.81 23.79 -22.29
N VAL A 8 -36.34 24.85 -21.64
CA VAL A 8 -35.11 25.55 -22.02
C VAL A 8 -33.97 24.53 -21.92
N VAL A 9 -33.52 24.03 -23.07
CA VAL A 9 -32.31 23.21 -23.15
C VAL A 9 -31.15 24.13 -22.79
N PRO A 10 -30.43 23.93 -21.67
CA PRO A 10 -29.26 24.73 -21.39
C PRO A 10 -28.26 24.50 -22.52
N SER A 11 -27.93 25.61 -23.21
CA SER A 11 -26.97 25.63 -24.30
C SER A 11 -25.65 25.04 -23.81
N ARG A 12 -25.00 24.24 -24.67
CA ARG A 12 -23.66 23.66 -24.47
C ARG A 12 -22.60 24.77 -24.45
N GLN A 13 -22.62 25.60 -23.42
CA GLN A 13 -21.59 26.57 -23.07
C GLN A 13 -21.04 26.22 -21.69
N PHE A 14 -20.62 24.97 -21.49
CA PHE A 14 -19.72 24.65 -20.39
C PHE A 14 -18.29 24.81 -20.90
N LEU A 15 -17.88 26.09 -20.89
CA LEU A 15 -16.61 26.54 -20.35
C LEU A 15 -15.46 25.53 -20.53
N THR A 16 -14.68 25.74 -21.59
CA THR A 16 -13.22 25.60 -21.55
C THR A 16 -12.67 26.48 -20.44
N LYS A 17 -12.90 26.09 -19.19
CA LYS A 17 -12.10 26.55 -18.07
C LYS A 17 -11.02 25.48 -17.97
N GLU A 18 -9.79 25.84 -18.32
CA GLU A 18 -8.63 25.14 -17.78
C GLU A 18 -8.74 25.25 -16.27
N VAL A 19 -9.47 24.31 -15.66
CA VAL A 19 -9.39 24.08 -14.23
C VAL A 19 -8.01 23.46 -14.08
N TYR A 20 -7.03 24.29 -13.73
CA TYR A 20 -5.81 23.82 -13.11
C TYR A 20 -6.23 23.07 -11.84
N HIS A 21 -6.54 21.78 -11.98
CA HIS A 21 -6.83 20.90 -10.87
C HIS A 21 -5.54 20.82 -10.06
N LYS A 22 -5.56 21.40 -8.87
CA LYS A 22 -4.43 21.32 -7.95
C LYS A 22 -4.31 19.87 -7.51
N LEU A 23 -3.26 19.20 -7.96
CA LEU A 23 -2.94 17.86 -7.48
C LEU A 23 -2.89 17.86 -5.94
N PRO A 24 -3.44 16.83 -5.27
CA PRO A 24 -3.37 16.68 -3.83
C PRO A 24 -1.92 16.37 -3.41
N TRP A 25 -1.11 17.43 -3.33
CA TRP A 25 0.35 17.33 -3.22
C TRP A 25 0.82 16.55 -1.99
N LEU A 26 0.12 16.69 -0.86
CA LEU A 26 0.49 16.02 0.39
C LEU A 26 0.28 14.49 0.31
N PRO A 27 -0.91 13.97 -0.05
CA PRO A 27 -1.07 12.55 -0.35
C PRO A 27 -0.10 12.03 -1.42
N PHE A 28 0.18 12.82 -2.46
CA PHE A 28 1.17 12.44 -3.47
C PHE A 28 2.59 12.29 -2.92
N LEU A 29 3.01 13.24 -2.08
CA LEU A 29 4.32 13.19 -1.43
C LEU A 29 4.42 11.97 -0.50
N LEU A 30 3.36 11.67 0.24
CA LEU A 30 3.32 10.49 1.12
C LEU A 30 3.38 9.18 0.31
N LEU A 31 2.69 9.11 -0.83
CA LEU A 31 2.75 7.96 -1.71
C LEU A 31 4.17 7.77 -2.27
N TRP A 32 4.78 8.85 -2.77
CA TRP A 32 6.16 8.84 -3.24
C TRP A 32 7.12 8.38 -2.14
N LEU A 33 6.98 8.93 -0.93
CA LEU A 33 7.83 8.63 0.22
C LEU A 33 7.70 7.17 0.65
N GLY A 34 6.51 6.60 0.60
CA GLY A 34 6.29 5.19 0.92
C GLY A 34 6.99 4.26 -0.06
N TYR A 35 6.88 4.56 -1.35
CA TYR A 35 7.59 3.82 -2.40
C TYR A 35 9.10 4.05 -2.36
N PHE A 36 9.56 5.23 -1.91
CA PHE A 36 10.97 5.49 -1.64
C PHE A 36 11.52 4.56 -0.55
N PHE A 37 10.82 4.41 0.58
CA PHE A 37 11.24 3.48 1.64
C PHE A 37 11.16 2.01 1.21
N PHE A 38 10.15 1.62 0.43
CA PHE A 38 10.14 0.28 -0.19
C PHE A 38 11.34 0.09 -1.13
N GLY A 39 11.70 1.09 -1.92
CA GLY A 39 12.86 1.05 -2.81
C GLY A 39 14.17 0.88 -2.03
N GLN A 40 14.35 1.64 -0.95
CA GLN A 40 15.50 1.48 -0.05
C GLN A 40 15.55 0.07 0.54
N LEU A 41 14.44 -0.44 1.08
CA LEU A 41 14.40 -1.79 1.65
C LEU A 41 14.75 -2.87 0.63
N LEU A 42 14.17 -2.81 -0.57
CA LEU A 42 14.45 -3.78 -1.62
C LEU A 42 15.91 -3.73 -2.06
N SER A 43 16.49 -2.54 -2.13
CA SER A 43 17.91 -2.35 -2.44
C SER A 43 18.81 -2.92 -1.33
N PHE A 44 18.58 -2.54 -0.05
CA PHE A 44 19.35 -3.05 1.10
C PHE A 44 19.27 -4.57 1.28
N LEU A 45 18.16 -5.19 0.87
CA LEU A 45 17.96 -6.63 0.94
C LEU A 45 18.43 -7.37 -0.31
N GLU A 46 19.08 -6.67 -1.25
CA GLU A 46 19.53 -7.20 -2.54
C GLU A 46 18.39 -7.94 -3.28
N ALA A 47 17.20 -7.34 -3.24
CA ALA A 47 15.99 -7.96 -3.74
C ALA A 47 16.07 -8.26 -5.24
N PRO A 48 15.63 -9.45 -5.67
CA PRO A 48 15.60 -9.80 -7.09
C PRO A 48 14.64 -8.90 -7.87
N TRP A 49 14.92 -8.66 -9.15
CA TRP A 49 14.15 -7.72 -10.00
C TRP A 49 12.64 -7.96 -10.01
N TRP A 50 12.18 -9.20 -9.82
CA TRP A 50 10.75 -9.51 -9.76
C TRP A 50 10.08 -8.92 -8.51
N ALA A 51 10.79 -8.78 -7.39
CA ALA A 51 10.26 -8.17 -6.18
C ALA A 51 9.99 -6.68 -6.39
N TRP A 52 10.86 -5.99 -7.14
CA TRP A 52 10.66 -4.60 -7.56
C TRP A 52 9.40 -4.44 -8.41
N LEU A 53 9.15 -5.37 -9.34
CA LEU A 53 7.92 -5.38 -10.14
C LEU A 53 6.68 -5.70 -9.32
N VAL A 54 6.78 -6.55 -8.30
CA VAL A 54 5.67 -6.82 -7.38
C VAL A 54 5.33 -5.59 -6.56
N ALA A 55 6.34 -4.90 -6.00
CA ALA A 55 6.14 -3.66 -5.25
C ALA A 55 5.51 -2.57 -6.14
N TRP A 56 6.09 -2.34 -7.33
CA TRP A 56 5.59 -1.37 -8.29
C TRP A 56 4.19 -1.72 -8.81
N GLY A 57 3.97 -2.98 -9.21
CA GLY A 57 2.69 -3.50 -9.68
C GLY A 57 1.60 -3.43 -8.61
N GLY A 58 1.99 -3.48 -7.33
CA GLY A 58 1.11 -3.19 -6.20
C GLY A 58 0.38 -1.84 -6.32
N SER A 59 1.04 -0.83 -6.88
CA SER A 59 0.45 0.51 -7.12
C SER A 59 -0.69 0.50 -8.14
N LEU A 60 -0.86 -0.58 -8.90
CA LEU A 60 -1.88 -0.73 -9.94
C LEU A 60 -3.12 -1.47 -9.45
N ILE A 61 -3.13 -2.01 -8.23
CA ILE A 61 -4.28 -2.78 -7.72
C ILE A 61 -5.56 -1.94 -7.70
N TRP A 62 -5.43 -0.63 -7.52
CA TRP A 62 -6.49 0.39 -7.63
C TRP A 62 -7.22 0.39 -8.98
N VAL A 63 -6.55 -0.04 -10.06
CA VAL A 63 -7.15 -0.12 -11.39
C VAL A 63 -8.34 -1.07 -11.41
N LEU A 64 -8.25 -2.13 -10.60
CA LEU A 64 -9.25 -3.19 -10.53
C LEU A 64 -10.50 -2.73 -9.79
N ASP A 65 -10.31 -2.10 -8.62
CA ASP A 65 -11.39 -1.60 -7.78
C ASP A 65 -10.84 -0.58 -6.78
N ASP A 66 -11.52 0.55 -6.63
CA ASP A 66 -11.20 1.54 -5.60
C ASP A 66 -11.25 0.90 -4.21
N SER A 67 -12.06 -0.13 -4.02
CA SER A 67 -12.14 -0.84 -2.76
C SER A 67 -10.89 -1.65 -2.42
N LEU A 68 -9.86 -1.73 -3.29
CA LEU A 68 -8.60 -2.47 -3.09
C LEU A 68 -7.40 -1.55 -2.81
N THR A 69 -7.64 -0.25 -2.63
CA THR A 69 -6.68 0.77 -2.16
C THR A 69 -5.68 0.26 -1.11
N TRP A 70 -6.19 -0.47 -0.13
CA TRP A 70 -5.48 -0.94 1.04
C TRP A 70 -4.51 -2.09 0.73
N PHE A 71 -4.64 -2.80 -0.40
CA PHE A 71 -3.76 -3.94 -0.71
C PHE A 71 -2.33 -3.51 -1.08
N VAL A 72 -2.12 -2.23 -1.34
CA VAL A 72 -0.87 -1.68 -1.84
C VAL A 72 0.29 -1.78 -0.85
N PRO A 73 0.15 -1.33 0.42
CA PRO A 73 1.18 -1.60 1.42
C PRO A 73 1.44 -3.09 1.64
N ILE A 74 0.42 -3.97 1.46
CA ILE A 74 0.61 -5.42 1.55
C ILE A 74 1.50 -5.95 0.43
N THR A 75 1.26 -5.57 -0.82
CA THR A 75 2.13 -6.02 -1.92
C THR A 75 3.56 -5.51 -1.81
N GLY A 76 3.76 -4.27 -1.34
CA GLY A 76 5.10 -3.76 -1.02
C GLY A 76 5.76 -4.56 0.10
N ALA A 77 5.03 -4.87 1.18
CA ALA A 77 5.52 -5.72 2.26
C ALA A 77 5.84 -7.14 1.78
N ILE A 78 5.02 -7.75 0.91
CA ILE A 78 5.29 -9.06 0.31
C ILE A 78 6.56 -9.04 -0.54
N ALA A 79 6.79 -7.98 -1.31
CA ALA A 79 8.01 -7.83 -2.11
C ALA A 79 9.28 -7.78 -1.23
N VAL A 80 9.23 -6.98 -0.16
CA VAL A 80 10.30 -6.92 0.85
C VAL A 80 10.50 -8.29 1.49
N MET A 81 9.41 -8.94 1.90
CA MET A 81 9.45 -10.24 2.54
C MET A 81 9.99 -11.35 1.65
N GLY A 82 9.62 -11.37 0.37
CA GLY A 82 10.14 -12.33 -0.61
C GLY A 82 11.65 -12.20 -0.86
N SER A 83 12.24 -11.10 -0.40
CA SER A 83 13.68 -10.82 -0.45
C SER A 83 14.38 -11.11 0.89
N THR A 84 13.62 -11.56 1.90
CA THR A 84 14.13 -11.95 3.22
C THR A 84 13.93 -13.44 3.45
N THR A 85 14.73 -14.03 4.32
CA THR A 85 14.47 -15.38 4.85
C THR A 85 13.28 -15.32 5.83
N ILE A 86 12.07 -15.44 5.27
CA ILE A 86 10.85 -15.52 6.08
C ILE A 86 10.83 -16.86 6.83
N SER A 87 10.64 -16.80 8.14
CA SER A 87 10.38 -18.01 8.93
C SER A 87 9.08 -18.68 8.48
N VAL A 88 9.13 -19.99 8.23
CA VAL A 88 7.93 -20.82 7.94
C VAL A 88 6.86 -20.62 9.02
N PHE A 89 7.27 -20.40 10.27
CA PHE A 89 6.37 -20.13 11.38
C PHE A 89 5.56 -18.84 11.19
N SER A 90 6.17 -17.76 10.67
CA SER A 90 5.48 -16.50 10.38
C SER A 90 4.43 -16.66 9.30
N ILE A 91 4.72 -17.46 8.27
CA ILE A 91 3.77 -17.77 7.20
C ILE A 91 2.59 -18.58 7.74
N ILE A 92 2.86 -19.59 8.58
CA ILE A 92 1.81 -20.42 9.20
C ILE A 92 0.91 -19.57 10.10
N ILE A 93 1.47 -18.69 10.93
CA ILE A 93 0.67 -17.82 11.80
C ILE A 93 -0.19 -16.86 10.97
N ALA A 94 0.41 -16.17 9.99
CA ALA A 94 -0.34 -15.25 9.14
C ALA A 94 -1.47 -15.97 8.39
N GLY A 95 -1.19 -17.16 7.85
CA GLY A 95 -2.19 -18.02 7.21
C GLY A 95 -3.29 -18.49 8.17
N ALA A 96 -2.92 -18.93 9.37
CA ALA A 96 -3.87 -19.35 10.39
C ALA A 96 -4.78 -18.20 10.85
N VAL A 97 -4.22 -17.00 11.08
CA VAL A 97 -5.00 -15.81 11.42
C VAL A 97 -5.94 -15.41 10.29
N THR A 98 -5.46 -15.47 9.04
CA THR A 98 -6.28 -15.21 7.84
C THR A 98 -7.46 -16.18 7.75
N LEU A 99 -7.20 -17.48 7.88
CA LEU A 99 -8.23 -18.52 7.80
C LEU A 99 -9.23 -18.44 8.96
N LEU A 100 -8.74 -18.18 10.18
CA LEU A 100 -9.58 -18.01 11.36
C LEU A 100 -10.52 -16.82 11.19
N LEU A 101 -10.00 -15.66 10.77
CA LEU A 101 -10.82 -14.47 10.52
C LEU A 101 -11.83 -14.70 9.41
N MET A 102 -11.42 -15.35 8.32
CA MET A 102 -12.33 -15.71 7.24
C MET A 102 -13.46 -16.63 7.73
N GLY A 103 -13.13 -17.63 8.55
CA GLY A 103 -14.12 -18.52 9.18
C GLY A 103 -15.08 -17.76 10.09
N VAL A 104 -14.58 -16.89 10.97
CA VAL A 104 -15.40 -16.05 11.85
C VAL A 104 -16.34 -15.16 11.02
N MET A 105 -15.83 -14.50 9.98
CA MET A 105 -16.64 -13.62 9.14
C MET A 105 -17.73 -14.37 8.37
N ILE A 106 -17.43 -15.56 7.85
CA ILE A 106 -18.41 -16.37 7.11
C ILE A 106 -19.45 -16.97 8.04
N PHE A 107 -19.02 -17.63 9.12
CA PHE A 107 -19.91 -18.45 9.95
C PHE A 107 -20.62 -17.66 11.06
N LEU A 108 -20.01 -16.59 11.58
CA LEU A 108 -20.60 -15.80 12.69
C LEU A 108 -21.20 -14.47 12.23
N LEU A 109 -20.68 -13.87 11.16
CA LEU A 109 -21.09 -12.54 10.69
C LEU A 109 -21.86 -12.58 9.35
N ASP A 110 -22.04 -13.76 8.76
CA ASP A 110 -22.74 -13.98 7.48
C ASP A 110 -22.18 -13.12 6.33
N PHE A 111 -20.85 -12.89 6.33
CA PHE A 111 -20.21 -12.19 5.24
C PHE A 111 -20.05 -13.13 4.04
N GLY A 112 -20.32 -12.62 2.84
CA GLY A 112 -20.03 -13.35 1.61
C GLY A 112 -18.55 -13.72 1.49
N VAL A 113 -18.26 -14.91 0.96
CA VAL A 113 -16.90 -15.49 0.86
C VAL A 113 -15.89 -14.51 0.26
N ARG A 114 -16.28 -13.78 -0.78
CA ARG A 114 -15.42 -12.77 -1.43
C ARG A 114 -14.98 -11.66 -0.47
N LYS A 115 -15.90 -11.17 0.36
CA LYS A 115 -15.61 -10.11 1.35
C LYS A 115 -14.76 -10.66 2.49
N ALA A 116 -15.09 -11.85 2.99
CA ALA A 116 -14.33 -12.51 4.05
C ALA A 116 -12.88 -12.83 3.64
N LEU A 117 -12.67 -13.31 2.40
CA LEU A 117 -11.34 -13.55 1.85
C LEU A 117 -10.55 -12.25 1.75
N LYS A 118 -11.20 -11.20 1.23
CA LYS A 118 -10.61 -9.87 1.07
C LYS A 118 -10.15 -9.30 2.42
N ASP A 119 -11.04 -9.23 3.40
CA ASP A 119 -10.77 -8.66 4.72
C ASP A 119 -9.84 -9.58 5.55
N GLY A 120 -9.90 -10.90 5.33
CA GLY A 120 -8.97 -11.85 5.95
C GLY A 120 -7.54 -11.68 5.46
N LEU A 121 -7.33 -11.60 4.14
CA LEU A 121 -6.01 -11.36 3.55
C LEU A 121 -5.41 -10.03 3.99
N TRP A 122 -6.25 -9.01 4.21
CA TRP A 122 -5.83 -7.72 4.77
C TRP A 122 -5.19 -7.88 6.15
N VAL A 123 -5.91 -8.49 7.08
CA VAL A 123 -5.41 -8.68 8.45
C VAL A 123 -4.21 -9.62 8.45
N GLY A 124 -4.25 -10.70 7.66
CA GLY A 124 -3.12 -11.62 7.48
C GLY A 124 -1.84 -10.91 7.04
N GLY A 125 -1.93 -10.06 6.01
CA GLY A 125 -0.79 -9.30 5.52
C GLY A 125 -0.22 -8.34 6.56
N PHE A 126 -1.06 -7.67 7.35
CA PHE A 126 -0.60 -6.82 8.44
C PHE A 126 0.04 -7.59 9.60
N VAL A 127 -0.54 -8.74 9.97
CA VAL A 127 0.06 -9.61 10.98
C VAL A 127 1.44 -10.05 10.53
N MET A 128 1.55 -10.46 9.27
CA MET A 128 2.80 -10.88 8.68
C MET A 128 3.86 -9.75 8.67
N ALA A 129 3.49 -8.55 8.23
CA ALA A 129 4.36 -7.37 8.27
C ALA A 129 4.75 -6.99 9.72
N GLY A 130 3.79 -7.04 10.64
CA GLY A 130 4.02 -6.77 12.06
C GLY A 130 4.98 -7.76 12.70
N MET A 131 4.88 -9.05 12.35
CA MET A 131 5.83 -10.07 12.80
C MET A 131 7.23 -9.83 12.23
N LEU A 132 7.36 -9.40 10.98
CA LEU A 132 8.66 -9.06 10.40
C LEU A 132 9.29 -7.84 11.10
N ILE A 133 8.49 -6.80 11.32
CA ILE A 133 8.89 -5.62 12.11
C ILE A 133 9.35 -6.05 13.51
N ALA A 134 8.57 -6.91 14.19
CA ALA A 134 8.93 -7.41 15.50
C ALA A 134 10.25 -8.21 15.48
N ASN A 135 10.45 -9.08 14.49
CA ASN A 135 11.70 -9.84 14.34
C ASN A 135 12.92 -8.92 14.12
N TRP A 136 12.75 -7.81 13.40
CA TRP A 136 13.83 -6.83 13.21
C TRP A 136 14.00 -5.88 14.41
N LEU A 137 12.96 -5.65 15.20
CA LEU A 137 13.05 -4.82 16.41
C LEU A 137 13.66 -5.57 17.59
N PHE A 138 13.35 -6.85 17.75
CA PHE A 138 13.65 -7.61 18.97
C PHE A 138 14.62 -8.76 18.69
N ASP A 139 15.77 -8.76 19.36
CA ASP A 139 16.65 -9.93 19.42
C ASP A 139 16.20 -10.84 20.57
N GLY A 140 15.52 -11.93 20.23
CA GLY A 140 15.01 -12.90 21.21
C GLY A 140 16.10 -13.73 21.90
N SER A 141 17.36 -13.67 21.45
CA SER A 141 18.46 -14.46 22.02
C SER A 141 18.80 -14.06 23.46
N SER A 142 18.52 -12.82 23.84
CA SER A 142 18.79 -12.25 25.18
C SER A 142 17.54 -12.14 26.06
N ALA A 143 16.35 -12.41 25.52
CA ALA A 143 15.09 -12.33 26.28
C ALA A 143 14.96 -13.44 27.36
N TYR A 144 15.55 -14.62 27.12
CA TYR A 144 15.48 -15.75 28.05
C TYR A 144 16.45 -15.65 29.26
N SER A 145 17.35 -14.67 29.28
CA SER A 145 18.30 -14.43 30.38
C SER A 145 17.87 -13.31 31.34
N GLY A 146 16.63 -12.83 31.24
CA GLY A 146 16.09 -11.77 32.13
C GLY A 146 16.54 -10.35 31.79
N GLY A 147 17.16 -10.14 30.62
CA GLY A 147 17.77 -8.88 30.22
C GLY A 147 17.03 -8.13 29.13
N GLY A 148 15.87 -7.55 29.44
CA GLY A 148 15.26 -6.44 28.68
C GLY A 148 14.94 -6.66 27.18
N ILE A 149 14.35 -5.64 26.58
CA ILE A 149 14.19 -5.52 25.11
C ILE A 149 15.53 -5.02 24.57
N VAL A 150 16.27 -5.87 23.85
CA VAL A 150 17.49 -5.45 23.13
C VAL A 150 17.11 -5.12 21.69
N LEU A 151 17.28 -3.84 21.31
CA LEU A 151 17.09 -3.40 19.93
C LEU A 151 18.20 -3.98 19.05
N THR A 152 17.81 -4.59 17.93
CA THR A 152 18.78 -5.22 17.03
C THR A 152 19.45 -4.18 16.12
N GLY A 153 20.58 -4.54 15.50
CA GLY A 153 21.20 -3.76 14.42
C GLY A 153 20.31 -3.59 13.17
N THR A 154 19.18 -4.32 13.07
CA THR A 154 18.19 -4.22 11.99
C THR A 154 17.03 -3.26 12.31
N PHE A 155 17.09 -2.53 13.44
CA PHE A 155 16.11 -1.49 13.79
C PHE A 155 15.79 -0.50 12.64
N PRO A 156 16.78 0.02 11.87
CA PRO A 156 16.49 0.92 10.75
C PRO A 156 15.60 0.29 9.68
N LEU A 157 15.73 -1.02 9.44
CA LEU A 157 14.89 -1.75 8.47
C LEU A 157 13.44 -1.85 8.96
N ALA A 158 13.23 -2.13 10.25
CA ALA A 158 11.91 -2.12 10.87
C ALA A 158 11.23 -0.74 10.77
N LEU A 159 11.98 0.33 11.05
CA LEU A 159 11.48 1.70 10.95
C LEU A 159 11.15 2.07 9.50
N ALA A 160 12.04 1.73 8.55
CA ALA A 160 11.81 1.98 7.13
C ALA A 160 10.57 1.23 6.62
N LEU A 161 10.34 -0.01 7.05
CA LEU A 161 9.15 -0.77 6.66
C LEU A 161 7.86 -0.18 7.25
N LEU A 162 7.90 0.23 8.52
CA LEU A 162 6.77 0.90 9.15
C LEU A 162 6.45 2.21 8.44
N LEU A 163 7.47 3.03 8.14
CA LEU A 163 7.31 4.27 7.40
C LEU A 163 6.77 4.01 6.00
N ALA A 164 7.29 3.01 5.28
CA ALA A 164 6.80 2.61 3.97
C ALA A 164 5.30 2.29 4.00
N ILE A 165 4.87 1.43 4.94
CA ILE A 165 3.47 1.04 5.09
C ILE A 165 2.59 2.24 5.41
N VAL A 166 2.95 3.03 6.42
CA VAL A 166 2.14 4.15 6.90
C VAL A 166 2.01 5.24 5.84
N THR A 167 3.12 5.67 5.25
CA THR A 167 3.12 6.73 4.23
C THR A 167 2.42 6.28 2.95
N THR A 168 2.57 5.01 2.54
CA THR A 168 1.83 4.46 1.40
C THR A 168 0.33 4.40 1.71
N LEU A 169 -0.07 4.03 2.93
CA LEU A 169 -1.49 3.99 3.36
C LEU A 169 -2.15 5.36 3.34
N PHE A 170 -1.46 6.41 3.81
CA PHE A 170 -1.99 7.77 3.73
C PHE A 170 -1.91 8.35 2.32
N GLY A 171 -0.84 8.08 1.59
CA GLY A 171 -0.67 8.52 0.20
C GLY A 171 -1.67 7.90 -0.77
N SER A 172 -2.14 6.71 -0.42
CA SER A 172 -3.28 6.00 -1.02
C SER A 172 -4.52 6.91 -1.21
N MET A 173 -4.74 7.86 -0.30
CA MET A 173 -5.87 8.80 -0.37
C MET A 173 -5.79 9.79 -1.55
N ALA A 174 -4.62 9.95 -2.17
CA ALA A 174 -4.42 10.80 -3.35
C ALA A 174 -5.35 10.37 -4.51
N TRP A 175 -5.64 9.07 -4.59
CA TRP A 175 -6.53 8.51 -5.61
C TRP A 175 -7.95 9.06 -5.49
N MET A 176 -8.53 9.00 -4.29
CA MET A 176 -9.89 9.49 -4.02
C MET A 176 -9.96 11.00 -4.27
N ALA A 177 -8.99 11.76 -3.76
CA ALA A 177 -8.93 13.21 -3.95
C ALA A 177 -8.87 13.60 -5.44
N MET A 178 -8.06 12.91 -6.26
CA MET A 178 -8.01 13.18 -7.70
C MET A 178 -9.30 12.83 -8.43
N ARG A 179 -9.97 11.74 -8.01
CA ARG A 179 -11.25 11.35 -8.60
C ARG A 179 -12.35 12.37 -8.26
N ASP A 180 -12.37 12.84 -7.01
CA ASP A 180 -13.30 13.88 -6.55
C ASP A 180 -13.05 15.21 -7.27
N ASP A 181 -11.80 15.50 -7.62
CA ASP A 181 -11.41 16.62 -8.49
C ASP A 181 -11.80 16.42 -9.97
N GLY A 182 -12.34 15.27 -10.37
CA GLY A 182 -12.82 15.02 -11.72
C GLY A 182 -11.76 14.57 -12.73
N LEU A 183 -10.57 14.15 -12.27
CA LEU A 183 -9.53 13.60 -13.16
C LEU A 183 -10.00 12.28 -13.80
N VAL A 184 -9.63 12.09 -15.07
CA VAL A 184 -9.97 10.87 -15.81
C VAL A 184 -9.13 9.70 -15.26
N LYS A 185 -9.73 8.52 -15.11
CA LYS A 185 -9.06 7.30 -14.59
C LYS A 185 -7.67 7.05 -15.22
N LYS A 186 -7.52 7.28 -16.53
CA LYS A 186 -6.23 7.15 -17.23
C LYS A 186 -5.15 8.10 -16.70
N GLN A 187 -5.51 9.35 -16.41
CA GLN A 187 -4.58 10.36 -15.86
C GLN A 187 -4.14 9.95 -14.46
N ILE A 188 -5.09 9.57 -13.60
CA ILE A 188 -4.83 9.10 -12.24
C ILE A 188 -3.85 7.93 -12.24
N ILE A 189 -4.07 6.93 -13.11
CA ILE A 189 -3.19 5.77 -13.27
C ILE A 189 -1.78 6.21 -13.68
N GLN A 190 -1.65 7.04 -14.72
CA GLN A 190 -0.35 7.52 -15.19
C GLN A 190 0.42 8.24 -14.08
N THR A 191 -0.26 9.08 -13.29
CA THR A 191 0.37 9.78 -12.18
C THR A 191 0.81 8.81 -11.08
N PHE A 192 -0.03 7.84 -10.71
CA PHE A 192 0.33 6.82 -9.71
C PHE A 192 1.51 5.95 -10.15
N VAL A 193 1.48 5.41 -11.37
CA VAL A 193 2.58 4.62 -11.93
C VAL A 193 3.88 5.41 -11.94
N GLY A 194 3.82 6.67 -12.39
CA GLY A 194 4.97 7.55 -12.44
C GLY A 194 5.53 7.85 -11.06
N VAL A 195 4.68 8.26 -10.10
CA VAL A 195 5.11 8.64 -8.76
C VAL A 195 5.67 7.46 -7.98
N THR A 196 5.02 6.29 -8.05
CA THR A 196 5.48 5.08 -7.36
C THR A 196 6.76 4.53 -7.98
N GLY A 197 6.89 4.57 -9.31
CA GLY A 197 8.11 4.20 -10.01
C GLY A 197 9.28 5.15 -9.67
N LEU A 198 9.01 6.46 -9.65
CA LEU A 198 9.99 7.47 -9.21
C LEU A 198 10.41 7.27 -7.75
N GLY A 199 9.46 6.96 -6.85
CA GLY A 199 9.77 6.64 -5.46
C GLY A 199 10.73 5.46 -5.34
N LEU A 200 10.40 4.32 -5.96
CA LEU A 200 11.26 3.13 -5.94
C LEU A 200 12.65 3.41 -6.51
N PHE A 201 12.71 4.10 -7.65
CA PHE A 201 13.96 4.45 -8.31
C PHE A 201 14.83 5.37 -7.45
N CYS A 202 14.24 6.38 -6.81
CA CYS A 202 14.96 7.23 -5.86
C CYS A 202 15.47 6.43 -4.66
N GLY A 203 14.71 5.47 -4.14
CA GLY A 203 15.14 4.59 -3.07
C GLY A 203 16.35 3.74 -3.46
N TRP A 204 16.36 3.21 -4.69
CA TRP A 204 17.48 2.46 -5.26
C TRP A 204 18.76 3.30 -5.41
N ILE A 205 18.64 4.55 -5.88
CA ILE A 205 19.81 5.43 -6.08
C ILE A 205 20.55 5.72 -4.77
N VAL A 206 19.86 5.80 -3.63
CA VAL A 206 20.49 6.12 -2.35
C VAL A 206 21.56 5.10 -1.96
N GLU A 207 21.35 3.81 -2.25
CA GLU A 207 22.37 2.77 -2.03
C GLU A 207 23.58 2.93 -2.94
N ILE A 208 23.40 3.36 -4.19
CA ILE A 208 24.53 3.57 -5.11
C ILE A 208 25.43 4.72 -4.63
N LEU A 209 24.85 5.69 -3.91
CA LEU A 209 25.54 6.90 -3.49
C LEU A 209 26.19 6.81 -2.10
N PHE A 210 25.81 5.84 -1.26
CA PHE A 210 26.24 5.73 0.13
C PHE A 210 26.59 4.28 0.51
#